data_AF-A0A836F0U7-F1
#
_entry.id   AF-A0A836F0U7-F1
#
_cell.length_a   1.000
_cell.length_b   1.000
_cell.length_c   1.000
_cell.angle_alpha   90.00
_cell.angle_beta   90.00
_cell.angle_gamma   90.00
#
_symmetry.space_group_name_H-M   'P 1'
#
loop_
_entity.id
_entity.type
_entity.pdbx_description
1 polymer ?
#
loop_
_entity_poly.entity_id
_entity_poly.type
_entity_poly.pdbx_seq_one_letter_code
_entity_poly.pdbx_strand_id
1 'polypeptide(L)'
;MDTLAQSLLGTRGLSALWLLLLLSPAILASYSIGVGRADSTGPTADIVFMGYAKMEQKGNGLHLRTFARAFIIDDGTERFVFVSVDNAMIGNDIRQEVLRKLKIQFGDMYTENNVMISGTHTHSAPGGFMLDMLFDLTTFGFIRESFDAVVNGITNSIQRAHNAVVPGRIFIIHGKVLDANINRSPQAYLNNPKSEREKYKYDVDKTLTQMQFIGADDKPLGVINWFAVHPTSMNNTNRLVSSDNVGYASILFEKMMNSNAMVGKGRFVAAFASTNLGDVSPNIRGPKCEFSGQNCSDQYTCPGKKEMCFASGPGKDMFDSTSIIAHRIYEESMPYSPDIAPSNFHLFRSMAHGLADRRFHSYEEAQKWIDSWIASKDMSFFRRGIHVLPERWEKVVNSDGQYFKSNVCFPYILNTSFYFVKKQRELIQGPNKCQNLQ
;
A
#
# COMPACT_ATOMS: atom_id res chain seq x y z
N MET A 1 -17.51 57.08 44.62
CA MET A 1 -16.64 55.99 45.12
C MET A 1 -16.56 54.94 44.02
N ASP A 2 -16.06 55.32 42.83
CA ASP A 2 -16.40 54.64 41.57
C ASP A 2 -15.17 54.41 40.67
N THR A 3 -14.04 54.00 41.23
CA THR A 3 -12.83 53.74 40.43
C THR A 3 -12.01 52.53 40.90
N LEU A 4 -12.63 51.57 41.58
CA LEU A 4 -11.96 50.31 41.97
C LEU A 4 -12.65 49.02 41.46
N ALA A 5 -13.81 49.13 40.81
CA ALA A 5 -14.59 47.97 40.35
C ALA A 5 -14.34 47.54 38.89
N GLN A 6 -13.56 48.30 38.11
CA GLN A 6 -13.33 48.00 36.68
C GLN A 6 -12.01 47.27 36.37
N SER A 7 -11.08 47.12 37.32
CA SER A 7 -9.79 46.45 37.06
C SER A 7 -9.75 44.96 37.41
N LEU A 8 -10.78 44.42 38.08
CA LEU A 8 -10.80 43.03 38.58
C LEU A 8 -11.59 42.05 37.69
N LEU A 9 -12.36 42.53 36.71
CA LEU A 9 -13.07 41.68 35.74
C LEU A 9 -12.28 41.41 34.44
N GLY A 10 -11.22 42.18 34.16
CA GLY A 10 -10.42 42.04 32.94
C GLY A 10 -9.39 40.91 32.96
N THR A 11 -8.95 40.46 34.15
CA THR A 11 -7.80 39.54 34.28
C THR A 11 -8.17 38.09 34.57
N ARG A 12 -9.42 37.82 34.98
CA ARG A 12 -9.92 36.46 35.25
C ARG A 12 -10.68 35.80 34.08
N GLY A 13 -11.21 36.59 33.14
CA GLY A 13 -11.89 36.07 31.94
C GLY A 13 -10.93 35.59 30.85
N LEU A 14 -9.77 36.26 30.69
CA LEU A 14 -8.78 35.92 29.66
C LEU A 14 -7.98 34.66 30.00
N SER A 15 -7.71 34.40 31.29
CA SER A 15 -6.99 33.20 31.73
C SER A 15 -7.85 31.93 31.66
N ALA A 16 -9.18 32.04 31.81
CA ALA A 16 -10.11 30.94 31.58
C ALA A 16 -10.27 30.60 30.09
N LEU A 17 -10.25 31.60 29.19
CA LEU A 17 -10.28 31.39 27.74
C LEU A 17 -8.99 30.71 27.21
N TRP A 18 -7.83 31.05 27.77
CA TRP A 18 -6.56 30.41 27.43
C TRP A 18 -6.48 28.95 27.91
N LEU A 19 -7.07 28.62 29.07
CA LEU A 19 -7.17 27.23 29.55
C LEU A 19 -8.19 26.39 28.76
N LEU A 20 -9.27 26.99 28.25
CA LEU A 20 -10.22 26.31 27.35
C LEU A 20 -9.67 26.09 25.94
N LEU A 21 -8.79 26.97 25.45
CA LEU A 21 -8.05 26.78 24.19
C LEU A 21 -6.91 25.74 24.29
N LEU A 22 -6.35 25.52 25.49
CA LEU A 22 -5.40 24.43 25.76
C LEU A 22 -6.08 23.06 25.96
N LEU A 23 -7.39 23.05 26.23
CA LEU A 23 -8.23 21.84 26.33
C LEU A 23 -9.02 21.55 25.05
N SER A 24 -8.85 22.36 24.02
CA SER A 24 -9.28 22.00 22.68
C SER A 24 -8.31 20.92 22.22
N PRO A 25 -8.73 19.64 22.01
CA PRO A 25 -7.92 18.80 21.16
C PRO A 25 -7.80 19.59 19.87
N ALA A 26 -6.58 19.78 19.37
CA ALA A 26 -6.44 20.07 17.97
C ALA A 26 -7.18 18.93 17.26
N ILE A 27 -8.44 19.17 16.87
CA ILE A 27 -9.19 18.31 15.97
C ILE A 27 -8.53 18.55 14.61
N LEU A 28 -7.28 18.09 14.48
CA LEU A 28 -6.78 17.61 13.22
C LEU A 28 -7.77 16.51 12.85
N ALA A 29 -8.53 16.71 11.78
CA ALA A 29 -9.49 15.74 11.28
C ALA A 29 -8.83 14.34 11.28
N SER A 30 -9.21 13.53 12.26
CA SER A 30 -8.62 12.22 12.51
C SER A 30 -9.65 11.20 12.08
N TYR A 31 -9.27 10.33 11.15
CA TYR A 31 -10.10 9.20 10.77
C TYR A 31 -10.07 8.17 11.91
N SER A 32 -11.16 7.43 12.07
CA SER A 32 -11.16 6.17 12.81
C SER A 32 -10.83 5.05 11.83
N ILE A 33 -9.71 4.38 12.03
CA ILE A 33 -9.13 3.42 11.10
C ILE A 33 -9.05 2.04 11.77
N GLY A 34 -9.60 1.03 11.11
CA GLY A 34 -9.48 -0.36 11.53
C GLY A 34 -8.81 -1.19 10.45
N VAL A 35 -7.87 -2.07 10.82
CA VAL A 35 -7.22 -3.00 9.87
C VAL A 35 -7.38 -4.43 10.37
N GLY A 36 -7.62 -5.36 9.45
CA GLY A 36 -7.85 -6.75 9.79
C GLY A 36 -7.43 -7.69 8.68
N ARG A 37 -6.95 -8.87 9.05
CA ARG A 37 -6.60 -9.94 8.13
C ARG A 37 -7.17 -11.26 8.60
N ALA A 38 -7.67 -12.07 7.69
CA ALA A 38 -8.07 -13.44 7.95
C ALA A 38 -7.72 -14.36 6.78
N ASP A 39 -7.53 -15.64 7.08
CA ASP A 39 -7.28 -16.68 6.10
C ASP A 39 -8.54 -16.90 5.24
N SER A 40 -8.36 -16.98 3.93
CA SER A 40 -9.40 -17.26 2.94
C SER A 40 -9.04 -18.47 2.06
N THR A 41 -8.09 -19.30 2.51
CA THR A 41 -7.59 -20.45 1.76
C THR A 41 -8.66 -21.55 1.71
N GLY A 42 -9.13 -21.86 0.50
CA GLY A 42 -10.02 -23.01 0.25
C GLY A 42 -9.29 -24.36 0.24
N PRO A 43 -9.91 -25.41 -0.31
CA PRO A 43 -9.28 -26.72 -0.48
C PRO A 43 -7.95 -26.62 -1.25
N THR A 44 -6.94 -27.40 -0.85
CA THR A 44 -5.59 -27.33 -1.45
C THR A 44 -5.27 -28.53 -2.34
N ALA A 45 -6.13 -29.54 -2.35
CA ALA A 45 -5.96 -30.78 -3.11
C ALA A 45 -7.25 -31.11 -3.89
N ASP A 46 -7.09 -31.76 -5.05
CA ASP A 46 -8.16 -32.25 -5.92
C ASP A 46 -9.19 -31.20 -6.36
N ILE A 47 -8.76 -29.94 -6.44
CA ILE A 47 -9.59 -28.81 -6.85
C ILE A 47 -8.96 -28.05 -8.02
N VAL A 48 -9.76 -27.71 -9.03
CA VAL A 48 -9.27 -26.90 -10.16
C VAL A 48 -9.08 -25.45 -9.70
N PHE A 49 -7.96 -24.84 -10.08
CA PHE A 49 -7.72 -23.43 -9.81
C PHE A 49 -8.52 -22.52 -10.75
N MET A 50 -8.97 -21.38 -10.21
CA MET A 50 -9.67 -20.37 -10.99
C MET A 50 -8.67 -19.46 -11.72
N GLY A 51 -8.97 -19.10 -12.97
CA GLY A 51 -8.20 -18.12 -13.74
C GLY A 51 -7.80 -18.62 -15.13
N TYR A 52 -6.95 -19.65 -15.21
CA TYR A 52 -6.42 -20.14 -16.50
C TYR A 52 -7.39 -20.98 -17.33
N ALA A 53 -8.57 -21.32 -16.80
CA ALA A 53 -9.57 -22.14 -17.47
C ALA A 53 -9.02 -23.50 -17.96
N LYS A 54 -8.10 -24.10 -17.20
CA LYS A 54 -7.43 -25.36 -17.53
C LYS A 54 -7.89 -26.47 -16.58
N MET A 55 -8.73 -27.37 -17.06
CA MET A 55 -9.35 -28.44 -16.25
C MET A 55 -8.33 -29.39 -15.61
N GLU A 56 -7.13 -29.52 -16.19
CA GLU A 56 -6.04 -30.34 -15.67
C GLU A 56 -5.19 -29.64 -14.60
N GLN A 57 -5.41 -28.34 -14.38
CA GLN A 57 -4.74 -27.57 -13.33
C GLN A 57 -5.43 -27.81 -11.97
N LYS A 58 -5.27 -29.04 -11.48
CA LYS A 58 -5.78 -29.47 -10.18
C LYS A 58 -4.73 -29.26 -9.09
N GLY A 59 -5.13 -28.59 -8.03
CA GLY A 59 -4.33 -28.37 -6.84
C GLY A 59 -3.92 -29.68 -6.18
N ASN A 60 -2.70 -29.74 -5.65
CA ASN A 60 -2.16 -30.87 -4.89
C ASN A 60 -1.28 -30.41 -3.72
N GLY A 61 -1.44 -29.17 -3.28
CA GLY A 61 -0.63 -28.61 -2.20
C GLY A 61 -0.79 -27.11 -2.04
N LEU A 62 0.07 -26.56 -1.18
CA LEU A 62 0.05 -25.17 -0.77
C LEU A 62 1.46 -24.59 -0.91
N HIS A 63 1.57 -23.48 -1.64
CA HIS A 63 2.77 -22.64 -1.68
C HIS A 63 2.61 -21.47 -0.70
N LEU A 64 1.60 -20.63 -0.93
CA LEU A 64 1.27 -19.49 -0.07
C LEU A 64 -0.23 -19.54 0.26
N ARG A 65 -0.57 -19.25 1.52
CA ARG A 65 -1.99 -19.04 1.90
C ARG A 65 -2.55 -17.81 1.19
N THR A 66 -3.86 -17.82 1.02
CA THR A 66 -4.63 -16.66 0.57
C THR A 66 -5.25 -15.96 1.77
N PHE A 67 -5.23 -14.63 1.77
CA PHE A 67 -5.81 -13.83 2.85
C PHE A 67 -6.82 -12.82 2.31
N ALA A 68 -7.84 -12.54 3.12
CA ALA A 68 -8.65 -11.34 3.03
C ALA A 68 -8.08 -10.28 3.97
N ARG A 69 -7.86 -9.07 3.45
CA ARG A 69 -7.28 -7.92 4.14
C ARG A 69 -8.24 -6.74 4.09
N ALA A 70 -8.83 -6.40 5.23
CA ALA A 70 -9.85 -5.37 5.37
C ALA A 70 -9.28 -4.09 5.99
N PHE A 71 -9.74 -2.96 5.47
CA PHE A 71 -9.40 -1.61 5.90
C PHE A 71 -10.71 -0.83 6.08
N ILE A 72 -11.01 -0.47 7.32
CA ILE A 72 -12.13 0.39 7.69
C ILE A 72 -11.61 1.81 7.80
N ILE A 73 -12.30 2.73 7.13
CA ILE A 73 -12.04 4.17 7.19
C ILE A 73 -13.36 4.83 7.60
N ASP A 74 -13.33 5.58 8.68
CA ASP A 74 -14.50 6.26 9.24
C ASP A 74 -14.13 7.70 9.55
N ASP A 75 -14.85 8.66 8.95
CA ASP A 75 -14.59 10.10 9.13
C ASP A 75 -15.45 10.74 10.24
N GLY A 76 -16.20 9.91 10.98
CA GLY A 76 -17.17 10.33 12.00
C GLY A 76 -18.57 10.57 11.46
N THR A 77 -18.75 10.62 10.14
CA THR A 77 -20.05 10.73 9.46
C THR A 77 -20.37 9.46 8.67
N GLU A 78 -19.43 9.04 7.83
CA GLU A 78 -19.53 7.87 6.96
C GLU A 78 -18.43 6.88 7.29
N ARG A 79 -18.79 5.60 7.20
CA ARG A 79 -17.86 4.48 7.37
C ARG A 79 -17.78 3.68 6.09
N PHE A 80 -16.57 3.49 5.58
CA PHE A 80 -16.29 2.69 4.40
C PHE A 80 -15.37 1.51 4.75
N VAL A 81 -15.57 0.37 4.08
CA VAL A 81 -14.71 -0.81 4.19
C VAL A 81 -14.23 -1.23 2.82
N PHE A 82 -12.92 -1.28 2.66
CA PHE A 82 -12.26 -1.90 1.52
C PHE A 82 -11.65 -3.24 1.94
N VAL A 83 -11.89 -4.30 1.18
CA VAL A 83 -11.27 -5.60 1.38
C VAL A 83 -10.53 -6.03 0.12
N SER A 84 -9.23 -6.29 0.23
CA SER A 84 -8.45 -6.97 -0.81
C SER A 84 -8.32 -8.45 -0.46
N VAL A 85 -8.70 -9.31 -1.39
CA VAL A 85 -8.78 -10.76 -1.19
C VAL A 85 -7.84 -11.45 -2.17
N ASP A 86 -6.96 -12.31 -1.67
CA ASP A 86 -6.09 -13.14 -2.49
C ASP A 86 -6.90 -14.23 -3.22
N ASN A 87 -7.64 -13.84 -4.26
CA ASN A 87 -8.46 -14.72 -5.08
C ASN A 87 -8.53 -14.18 -6.52
N ALA A 88 -8.94 -15.03 -7.47
CA ALA A 88 -9.03 -14.70 -8.89
C ALA A 88 -10.03 -13.56 -9.18
N MET A 89 -11.20 -13.61 -8.55
CA MET A 89 -12.23 -12.58 -8.64
C MET A 89 -13.18 -12.72 -7.44
N ILE A 90 -14.12 -11.79 -7.32
CA ILE A 90 -15.16 -11.83 -6.29
C ILE A 90 -16.51 -11.85 -6.98
N GLY A 91 -17.23 -12.97 -6.86
CA GLY A 91 -18.58 -13.13 -7.39
C GLY A 91 -19.61 -12.31 -6.60
N ASN A 92 -20.74 -12.01 -7.24
CA ASN A 92 -21.84 -11.28 -6.61
C ASN A 92 -22.37 -12.04 -5.37
N ASP A 93 -22.52 -13.36 -5.46
CA ASP A 93 -23.04 -14.19 -4.36
C ASP A 93 -22.11 -14.22 -3.14
N ILE A 94 -20.79 -14.15 -3.34
CA ILE A 94 -19.84 -13.98 -2.24
C ILE A 94 -20.11 -12.65 -1.53
N ARG A 95 -20.28 -11.56 -2.28
CA ARG A 95 -20.57 -10.24 -1.71
C ARG A 95 -21.89 -10.24 -0.94
N GLN A 96 -22.94 -10.82 -1.52
CA GLN A 96 -24.27 -10.90 -0.89
C GLN A 96 -24.23 -11.71 0.40
N GLU A 97 -23.55 -12.85 0.42
CA GLU A 97 -23.44 -13.68 1.62
C GLU A 97 -22.58 -13.01 2.70
N VAL A 98 -21.50 -12.32 2.34
CA VAL A 98 -20.71 -11.50 3.28
C VAL A 98 -21.59 -10.41 3.91
N LEU A 99 -22.33 -9.66 3.10
CA LEU A 99 -23.24 -8.61 3.60
C LEU A 99 -24.32 -9.18 4.52
N ARG A 100 -24.89 -10.34 4.18
CA ARG A 100 -25.85 -11.05 5.04
C ARG A 100 -25.24 -11.39 6.40
N LYS A 101 -24.01 -11.93 6.44
CA LYS A 101 -23.30 -12.25 7.69
C LYS A 101 -22.96 -11.00 8.49
N LEU A 102 -22.51 -9.93 7.84
CA LEU A 102 -22.23 -8.66 8.50
C LEU A 102 -23.50 -8.03 9.08
N LYS A 103 -24.64 -8.11 8.37
CA LYS A 103 -25.92 -7.60 8.86
C LYS A 103 -26.38 -8.30 10.15
N ILE A 104 -26.19 -9.61 10.24
CA ILE A 104 -26.49 -10.38 11.45
C ILE A 104 -25.62 -9.93 12.63
N GLN A 105 -24.35 -9.58 12.39
CA GLN A 105 -23.41 -9.23 13.46
C GLN A 105 -23.45 -7.74 13.85
N PHE A 106 -23.68 -6.84 12.89
CA PHE A 106 -23.47 -5.40 13.03
C PHE A 106 -24.68 -4.55 12.60
N GLY A 107 -25.84 -5.17 12.32
CA GLY A 107 -27.02 -4.47 11.83
C GLY A 107 -26.77 -3.79 10.48
N ASP A 108 -27.31 -2.59 10.29
CA ASP A 108 -27.21 -1.86 9.02
C ASP A 108 -25.91 -1.03 8.87
N MET A 109 -24.89 -1.30 9.69
CA MET A 109 -23.60 -0.59 9.62
C MET A 109 -22.82 -0.88 8.33
N TYR A 110 -22.93 -2.10 7.80
CA TYR A 110 -22.23 -2.55 6.61
C TYR A 110 -23.25 -2.97 5.54
N THR A 111 -23.25 -2.23 4.44
CA THR A 111 -24.25 -2.31 3.36
C THR A 111 -23.56 -2.36 2.00
N GLU A 112 -24.37 -2.53 0.94
CA GLU A 112 -23.88 -2.44 -0.44
C GLU A 112 -23.23 -1.09 -0.78
N ASN A 113 -23.59 -0.02 -0.07
CA ASN A 113 -23.10 1.33 -0.36
C ASN A 113 -21.68 1.56 0.16
N ASN A 114 -21.27 0.84 1.20
CA ASN A 114 -20.03 1.14 1.92
C ASN A 114 -19.09 -0.07 2.13
N VAL A 115 -19.42 -1.23 1.56
CA VAL A 115 -18.52 -2.40 1.54
C VAL A 115 -18.07 -2.68 0.10
N MET A 116 -16.77 -2.52 -0.12
CA MET A 116 -16.07 -2.86 -1.35
C MET A 116 -15.16 -4.07 -1.14
N ILE A 117 -15.31 -5.10 -1.97
CA ILE A 117 -14.50 -6.32 -1.94
C ILE A 117 -13.85 -6.49 -3.30
N SER A 118 -12.52 -6.57 -3.33
CA SER A 118 -11.72 -6.67 -4.55
C SER A 118 -10.83 -7.90 -4.50
N GLY A 119 -10.81 -8.67 -5.59
CA GLY A 119 -9.86 -9.77 -5.79
C GLY A 119 -8.51 -9.24 -6.28
N THR A 120 -7.41 -9.77 -5.75
CA THR A 120 -6.07 -9.47 -6.27
C THR A 120 -5.86 -9.97 -7.69
N HIS A 121 -6.69 -10.93 -8.13
CA HIS A 121 -6.63 -11.61 -9.41
C HIS A 121 -5.55 -12.69 -9.51
N THR A 122 -5.22 -13.40 -8.41
CA THR A 122 -4.36 -14.60 -8.48
C THR A 122 -5.01 -15.73 -9.27
N HIS A 123 -4.27 -16.34 -10.19
CA HIS A 123 -4.70 -17.52 -10.97
C HIS A 123 -4.31 -18.85 -10.30
N SER A 124 -3.91 -18.81 -9.02
CA SER A 124 -3.48 -19.97 -8.24
C SER A 124 -4.31 -20.16 -6.96
N ALA A 125 -5.57 -19.72 -6.96
CA ALA A 125 -6.52 -19.95 -5.88
C ALA A 125 -7.59 -21.01 -6.28
N PRO A 126 -8.14 -21.77 -5.31
CA PRO A 126 -9.19 -22.76 -5.58
C PRO A 126 -10.44 -22.14 -6.22
N GLY A 127 -10.97 -22.75 -7.28
CA GLY A 127 -12.18 -22.30 -7.97
C GLY A 127 -13.50 -22.86 -7.42
N GLY A 128 -14.57 -22.76 -8.22
CA GLY A 128 -15.91 -23.29 -7.89
C GLY A 128 -16.69 -22.41 -6.93
N PHE A 129 -16.59 -21.09 -7.03
CA PHE A 129 -17.22 -20.16 -6.07
C PHE A 129 -18.05 -19.07 -6.75
N MET A 130 -18.19 -19.09 -8.08
CA MET A 130 -18.81 -17.99 -8.82
C MET A 130 -20.33 -18.11 -8.88
N LEU A 131 -20.89 -19.33 -8.83
CA LEU A 131 -22.33 -19.61 -9.02
C LEU A 131 -22.87 -19.21 -10.41
N ASP A 132 -21.97 -18.86 -11.33
CA ASP A 132 -22.21 -18.63 -12.75
C ASP A 132 -21.70 -19.83 -13.56
N MET A 133 -22.59 -20.44 -14.36
CA MET A 133 -22.26 -21.64 -15.15
C MET A 133 -21.00 -21.47 -16.01
N LEU A 134 -20.83 -20.31 -16.65
CA LEU A 134 -19.69 -20.05 -17.52
C LEU A 134 -18.36 -20.15 -16.78
N PHE A 135 -18.29 -19.60 -15.57
CA PHE A 135 -17.05 -19.54 -14.79
C PHE A 135 -16.78 -20.87 -14.06
N ASP A 136 -17.82 -21.52 -13.55
CA ASP A 136 -17.69 -22.77 -12.80
C ASP A 136 -17.58 -24.03 -13.69
N LEU A 137 -17.80 -23.92 -15.01
CA LEU A 137 -17.69 -25.06 -15.93
C LEU A 137 -16.31 -25.73 -15.86
N THR A 138 -15.25 -24.92 -15.81
CA THR A 138 -13.86 -25.41 -15.77
C THR A 138 -13.48 -26.02 -14.43
N THR A 139 -14.26 -25.75 -13.38
CA THR A 139 -14.08 -26.28 -12.02
C THR A 139 -15.06 -27.41 -11.70
N PHE A 140 -15.79 -27.90 -12.72
CA PHE A 140 -16.83 -28.93 -12.58
C PHE A 140 -18.00 -28.54 -11.66
N GLY A 141 -18.29 -27.24 -11.58
CA GLY A 141 -19.41 -26.69 -10.82
C GLY A 141 -19.02 -25.99 -9.52
N PHE A 142 -20.03 -25.78 -8.68
CA PHE A 142 -19.92 -25.10 -7.39
C PHE A 142 -19.30 -26.00 -6.33
N ILE A 143 -18.37 -25.45 -5.56
CA ILE A 143 -17.63 -26.08 -4.48
C ILE A 143 -17.85 -25.26 -3.22
N ARG A 144 -18.70 -25.78 -2.33
CA ARG A 144 -19.12 -25.07 -1.11
C ARG A 144 -17.94 -24.72 -0.22
N GLU A 145 -16.94 -25.59 -0.11
CA GLU A 145 -15.76 -25.39 0.72
C GLU A 145 -14.92 -24.19 0.26
N SER A 146 -14.78 -23.99 -1.06
CA SER A 146 -14.12 -22.79 -1.62
C SER A 146 -14.92 -21.54 -1.31
N PHE A 147 -16.23 -21.58 -1.56
CA PHE A 147 -17.14 -20.46 -1.33
C PHE A 147 -17.14 -20.04 0.15
N ASP A 148 -17.34 -20.99 1.06
CA ASP A 148 -17.37 -20.76 2.49
C ASP A 148 -16.04 -20.24 3.02
N ALA A 149 -14.90 -20.77 2.54
CA ALA A 149 -13.58 -20.29 2.94
C ALA A 149 -13.39 -18.81 2.59
N VAL A 150 -13.79 -18.39 1.38
CA VAL A 150 -13.67 -17.00 0.93
C VAL A 150 -14.63 -16.08 1.70
N VAL A 151 -15.91 -16.46 1.81
CA VAL A 151 -16.93 -15.70 2.57
C VAL A 151 -16.51 -15.52 4.03
N ASN A 152 -16.09 -16.61 4.69
CA ASN A 152 -15.67 -16.57 6.09
C ASN A 152 -14.38 -15.77 6.26
N GLY A 153 -13.41 -15.92 5.37
CA GLY A 153 -12.19 -15.12 5.36
C GLY A 153 -12.48 -13.63 5.28
N ILE A 154 -13.32 -13.21 4.33
CA ILE A 154 -13.73 -11.80 4.18
C ILE A 154 -14.44 -11.31 5.45
N THR A 155 -15.47 -12.03 5.91
CA THR A 155 -16.27 -11.64 7.08
C THR A 155 -15.39 -11.49 8.34
N ASN A 156 -14.51 -12.47 8.57
CA ASN A 156 -13.60 -12.46 9.71
C ASN A 156 -12.56 -11.34 9.62
N SER A 157 -12.08 -10.99 8.42
CA SER A 157 -11.15 -9.88 8.23
C SER A 157 -11.81 -8.53 8.60
N ILE A 158 -13.07 -8.33 8.19
CA ILE A 158 -13.86 -7.13 8.53
C ILE A 158 -14.15 -7.09 10.02
N GLN A 159 -14.56 -8.20 10.63
CA GLN A 159 -14.78 -8.27 12.08
C GLN A 159 -13.50 -7.93 12.86
N ARG A 160 -12.34 -8.44 12.44
CA ARG A 160 -11.05 -8.11 13.06
C ARG A 160 -10.70 -6.63 12.90
N ALA A 161 -10.95 -6.05 11.72
CA ALA A 161 -10.76 -4.63 11.47
C ALA A 161 -11.67 -3.77 12.35
N HIS A 162 -12.95 -4.15 12.47
CA HIS A 162 -13.96 -3.47 13.29
C HIS A 162 -13.53 -3.42 14.76
N ASN A 163 -13.06 -4.56 15.29
CA ASN A 163 -12.62 -4.67 16.67
C ASN A 163 -11.28 -3.96 16.95
N ALA A 164 -10.57 -3.50 15.90
CA ALA A 164 -9.26 -2.87 15.98
C ALA A 164 -9.27 -1.40 15.57
N VAL A 165 -10.46 -0.78 15.47
CA VAL A 165 -10.59 0.64 15.09
C VAL A 165 -9.92 1.53 16.13
N VAL A 166 -9.05 2.42 15.66
CA VAL A 166 -8.37 3.45 16.45
C VAL A 166 -8.34 4.78 15.69
N PRO A 167 -8.27 5.93 16.36
CA PRO A 167 -8.01 7.21 15.69
C PRO A 167 -6.66 7.18 14.96
N GLY A 168 -6.59 7.80 13.78
CA GLY A 168 -5.37 7.89 12.99
C GLY A 168 -5.49 8.83 11.78
N ARG A 169 -4.44 8.79 10.95
CA ARG A 169 -4.24 9.63 9.77
C ARG A 169 -3.96 8.76 8.56
N ILE A 170 -4.34 9.28 7.39
CA ILE A 170 -4.17 8.62 6.09
C ILE A 170 -3.22 9.48 5.25
N PHE A 171 -2.25 8.83 4.61
CA PHE A 171 -1.33 9.48 3.67
C PHE A 171 -1.43 8.79 2.31
N ILE A 172 -1.30 9.55 1.23
CA ILE A 172 -1.25 9.02 -0.14
C ILE A 172 0.11 9.34 -0.74
N ILE A 173 0.76 8.30 -1.27
CA ILE A 173 2.10 8.37 -1.85
C ILE A 173 2.06 7.73 -3.24
N HIS A 174 2.84 8.26 -4.17
CA HIS A 174 2.99 7.70 -5.51
C HIS A 174 4.45 7.30 -5.72
N GLY A 175 4.65 6.09 -6.21
CA GLY A 175 5.94 5.54 -6.64
C GLY A 175 5.87 5.13 -8.11
N LYS A 176 7.03 4.79 -8.68
CA LYS A 176 7.12 4.30 -10.06
C LYS A 176 7.85 2.97 -10.11
N VAL A 177 7.10 1.91 -10.42
CA VAL A 177 7.66 0.57 -10.58
C VAL A 177 8.00 0.33 -12.04
N LEU A 178 9.28 0.06 -12.32
CA LEU A 178 9.75 -0.36 -13.63
C LEU A 178 10.04 -1.86 -13.62
N ASP A 179 10.07 -2.46 -14.81
CA ASP A 179 10.39 -3.87 -15.02
C ASP A 179 9.51 -4.86 -14.22
N ALA A 180 8.35 -4.46 -13.72
CA ALA A 180 7.41 -5.38 -13.05
C ALA A 180 6.26 -5.81 -13.98
N ASN A 181 6.07 -5.13 -15.11
CA ASN A 181 4.98 -5.40 -16.03
C ASN A 181 5.30 -5.02 -17.50
N ILE A 182 4.63 -5.68 -18.43
CA ILE A 182 4.60 -5.37 -19.88
C ILE A 182 3.17 -5.43 -20.42
N ASN A 183 2.89 -4.76 -21.54
CA ASN A 183 1.61 -4.90 -22.24
C ASN A 183 1.57 -6.25 -22.98
N ARG A 184 0.53 -7.06 -22.75
CA ARG A 184 0.31 -8.35 -23.43
C ARG A 184 -0.59 -8.26 -24.66
N SER A 185 -1.00 -7.05 -25.05
CA SER A 185 -1.85 -6.72 -26.20
C SER A 185 -1.45 -5.36 -26.82
N PRO A 186 -0.17 -5.09 -27.12
CA PRO A 186 0.29 -3.77 -27.57
C PRO A 186 -0.40 -3.34 -28.88
N GLN A 187 -0.71 -4.27 -29.79
CA GLN A 187 -1.44 -3.94 -31.02
C GLN A 187 -2.85 -3.39 -30.75
N ALA A 188 -3.53 -3.89 -29.71
CA ALA A 188 -4.83 -3.36 -29.31
C ALA A 188 -4.66 -1.97 -28.68
N TYR A 189 -3.63 -1.76 -27.86
CA TYR A 189 -3.30 -0.43 -27.33
C TYR A 189 -3.04 0.60 -28.45
N LEU A 190 -2.36 0.21 -29.54
CA LEU A 190 -2.07 1.10 -30.68
C LEU A 190 -3.33 1.60 -31.41
N ASN A 191 -4.46 0.92 -31.26
CA ASN A 191 -5.75 1.35 -31.81
C ASN A 191 -6.37 2.54 -31.04
N ASN A 192 -5.87 2.85 -29.84
CA ASN A 192 -6.26 4.07 -29.13
C ASN A 192 -5.81 5.32 -29.91
N PRO A 193 -6.59 6.41 -29.88
CA PRO A 193 -6.26 7.65 -30.57
C PRO A 193 -4.82 8.11 -30.31
N LYS A 194 -4.10 8.46 -31.37
CA LYS A 194 -2.68 8.87 -31.25
C LYS A 194 -2.50 10.06 -30.28
N SER A 195 -3.41 11.03 -30.32
CA SER A 195 -3.42 12.20 -29.42
C SER A 195 -3.62 11.85 -27.94
N GLU A 196 -4.24 10.70 -27.65
CA GLU A 196 -4.35 10.17 -26.29
C GLU A 196 -3.06 9.45 -25.89
N ARG A 197 -2.55 8.55 -26.75
CA ARG A 197 -1.33 7.79 -26.47
C ARG A 197 -0.12 8.68 -26.21
N GLU A 198 0.00 9.80 -26.94
CA GLU A 198 1.09 10.78 -26.75
C GLU A 198 1.11 11.44 -25.37
N LYS A 199 0.02 11.34 -24.57
CA LYS A 199 -0.02 11.82 -23.17
C LYS A 199 0.71 10.90 -22.20
N TYR A 200 0.99 9.65 -22.61
CA TYR A 200 1.54 8.62 -21.75
C TYR A 200 2.91 8.18 -22.25
N LYS A 201 3.84 7.96 -21.31
CA LYS A 201 5.20 7.49 -21.64
C LYS A 201 5.25 5.99 -21.95
N TYR A 202 4.33 5.21 -21.39
CA TYR A 202 4.29 3.75 -21.49
C TYR A 202 2.89 3.31 -21.92
N ASP A 203 2.82 2.09 -22.46
CA ASP A 203 1.58 1.41 -22.84
C ASP A 203 0.98 0.57 -21.68
N VAL A 204 1.56 0.66 -20.50
CA VAL A 204 1.03 0.13 -19.23
C VAL A 204 1.30 1.11 -18.11
N ASP A 205 0.45 1.10 -17.09
CA ASP A 205 0.64 1.94 -15.93
C ASP A 205 1.83 1.48 -15.09
N LYS A 206 2.73 2.44 -14.82
CA LYS A 206 3.93 2.25 -14.00
C LYS A 206 3.81 2.89 -12.61
N THR A 207 2.73 3.62 -12.36
CA THR A 207 2.50 4.31 -11.09
C THR A 207 1.97 3.33 -10.06
N LEU A 208 2.67 3.21 -8.93
CA LEU A 208 2.15 2.56 -7.72
C LEU A 208 1.57 3.63 -6.82
N THR A 209 0.31 3.51 -6.45
CA THR A 209 -0.35 4.42 -5.49
C THR A 209 -0.48 3.71 -4.16
N GLN A 210 0.14 4.24 -3.11
CA GLN A 210 0.02 3.73 -1.76
C GLN A 210 -0.88 4.63 -0.93
N MET A 211 -1.81 4.03 -0.20
CA MET A 211 -2.50 4.63 0.94
C MET A 211 -1.96 4.04 2.23
N GLN A 212 -1.37 4.89 3.06
CA GLN A 212 -0.75 4.50 4.33
C GLN A 212 -1.64 4.93 5.50
N PHE A 213 -1.81 4.01 6.46
CA PHE A 213 -2.61 4.21 7.66
C PHE A 213 -1.72 4.26 8.89
N ILE A 214 -1.71 5.41 9.58
CA ILE A 214 -0.91 5.64 10.78
C ILE A 214 -1.84 5.95 11.95
N GLY A 215 -1.70 5.24 13.07
CA GLY A 215 -2.46 5.50 14.29
C GLY A 215 -2.12 6.87 14.89
N ALA A 216 -3.00 7.37 15.76
CA ALA A 216 -2.75 8.58 16.53
C ALA A 216 -1.55 8.43 17.49
N ASP A 217 -1.12 7.19 17.78
CA ASP A 217 0.11 6.88 18.52
C ASP A 217 1.36 6.80 17.63
N ASP A 218 1.29 7.35 16.40
CA ASP A 218 2.33 7.34 15.37
C ASP A 218 2.77 5.94 14.91
N LYS A 219 2.03 4.88 15.27
CA LYS A 219 2.35 3.52 14.80
C LYS A 219 1.70 3.21 13.46
N PRO A 220 2.42 2.53 12.54
CA PRO A 220 1.84 2.08 11.29
C PRO A 220 0.80 0.99 11.54
N LEU A 221 -0.42 1.19 11.04
CA LEU A 221 -1.52 0.23 11.12
C LEU A 221 -1.53 -0.67 9.88
N GLY A 222 -1.37 -0.09 8.70
CA GLY A 222 -1.40 -0.85 7.46
C GLY A 222 -1.16 0.01 6.22
N VAL A 223 -1.17 -0.64 5.07
CA VAL A 223 -1.07 0.00 3.76
C VAL A 223 -1.94 -0.71 2.73
N ILE A 224 -2.45 0.05 1.76
CA ILE A 224 -2.98 -0.49 0.50
C ILE A 224 -2.13 0.06 -0.64
N ASN A 225 -1.60 -0.82 -1.48
CA ASN A 225 -0.81 -0.50 -2.66
C ASN A 225 -1.60 -0.88 -3.91
N TRP A 226 -1.92 0.08 -4.77
CA TRP A 226 -2.56 -0.15 -6.06
C TRP A 226 -1.50 -0.12 -7.16
N PHE A 227 -1.39 -1.20 -7.92
CA PHE A 227 -0.48 -1.32 -9.05
C PHE A 227 -1.03 -2.27 -10.12
N ALA A 228 -0.89 -1.90 -11.38
CA ALA A 228 -1.40 -2.68 -12.51
C ALA A 228 -0.44 -3.84 -12.85
N VAL A 229 -0.75 -5.06 -12.44
CA VAL A 229 -0.06 -6.27 -12.90
C VAL A 229 -0.94 -7.50 -12.68
N HIS A 230 -1.07 -8.39 -13.67
CA HIS A 230 -1.72 -9.68 -13.43
C HIS A 230 -0.88 -10.52 -12.45
N PRO A 231 -1.49 -11.13 -11.42
CA PRO A 231 -0.86 -12.17 -10.63
C PRO A 231 -0.91 -13.54 -11.35
N THR A 232 -0.13 -13.61 -12.42
CA THR A 232 0.07 -14.78 -13.30
C THR A 232 1.56 -15.12 -13.46
N SER A 233 2.36 -14.85 -12.42
CA SER A 233 3.75 -15.31 -12.39
C SER A 233 3.82 -16.83 -12.18
N MET A 234 2.92 -17.38 -11.37
CA MET A 234 2.65 -18.82 -11.30
C MET A 234 1.78 -19.20 -12.50
N ASN A 235 2.35 -19.93 -13.45
CA ASN A 235 1.68 -20.26 -14.71
C ASN A 235 0.68 -21.43 -14.56
N ASN A 236 0.04 -21.81 -15.67
CA ASN A 236 -1.00 -22.87 -15.69
C ASN A 236 -0.46 -24.32 -15.50
N THR A 237 0.84 -24.51 -15.26
CA THR A 237 1.39 -25.81 -14.86
C THR A 237 1.56 -25.92 -13.34
N ASN A 238 1.43 -24.80 -12.60
CA ASN A 238 1.38 -24.79 -11.15
C ASN A 238 0.19 -25.61 -10.60
N ARG A 239 0.44 -26.37 -9.53
CA ARG A 239 -0.57 -27.14 -8.78
C ARG A 239 -0.59 -26.80 -7.28
N LEU A 240 0.10 -25.75 -6.85
CA LEU A 240 0.13 -25.31 -5.46
C LEU A 240 -0.72 -24.05 -5.27
N VAL A 241 -1.59 -24.03 -4.25
CA VAL A 241 -2.34 -22.82 -3.91
C VAL A 241 -1.36 -21.68 -3.59
N SER A 242 -1.56 -20.52 -4.20
CA SER A 242 -0.67 -19.37 -4.06
C SER A 242 -1.41 -18.05 -4.26
N SER A 243 -1.03 -17.05 -3.48
CA SER A 243 -1.45 -15.66 -3.65
C SER A 243 -0.61 -14.90 -4.72
N ASP A 244 0.29 -15.61 -5.41
CA ASP A 244 1.11 -15.13 -6.55
C ASP A 244 1.94 -13.88 -6.19
N ASN A 245 2.32 -13.05 -7.17
CA ASN A 245 3.30 -11.98 -7.00
C ASN A 245 2.82 -10.85 -6.05
N VAL A 246 1.59 -10.36 -6.20
CA VAL A 246 1.02 -9.31 -5.33
C VAL A 246 0.70 -9.82 -3.92
N GLY A 247 0.30 -11.08 -3.81
CA GLY A 247 0.10 -11.73 -2.51
C GLY A 247 1.41 -11.97 -1.78
N TYR A 248 2.47 -12.37 -2.51
CA TYR A 248 3.80 -12.49 -1.93
C TYR A 248 4.38 -11.13 -1.52
N ALA A 249 4.17 -10.07 -2.31
CA ALA A 249 4.55 -8.71 -1.92
C ALA A 249 3.84 -8.26 -0.64
N SER A 250 2.56 -8.60 -0.49
CA SER A 250 1.80 -8.37 0.75
C SER A 250 2.43 -9.10 1.93
N ILE A 251 2.80 -10.38 1.76
CA ILE A 251 3.46 -11.18 2.79
C ILE A 251 4.84 -10.61 3.16
N LEU A 252 5.64 -10.16 2.20
CA LEU A 252 6.95 -9.55 2.44
C LEU A 252 6.81 -8.30 3.31
N PHE A 253 5.89 -7.40 2.96
CA PHE A 253 5.63 -6.19 3.73
C PHE A 253 5.10 -6.51 5.14
N GLU A 254 4.14 -7.42 5.25
CA GLU A 254 3.62 -7.87 6.54
C GLU A 254 4.70 -8.52 7.40
N LYS A 255 5.59 -9.32 6.81
CA LYS A 255 6.68 -10.00 7.53
C LYS A 255 7.71 -9.01 8.05
N MET A 256 8.07 -8.01 7.24
CA MET A 256 8.97 -6.94 7.67
C MET A 256 8.38 -6.14 8.85
N MET A 257 7.13 -5.68 8.73
CA MET A 257 6.51 -4.86 9.78
C MET A 257 6.12 -5.65 11.03
N ASN A 258 5.87 -6.95 10.88
CA ASN A 258 5.58 -7.88 11.96
C ASN A 258 6.74 -8.87 12.15
N SER A 259 7.98 -8.37 12.28
CA SER A 259 9.23 -9.17 12.28
C SER A 259 9.16 -10.47 13.11
N ASN A 260 8.59 -10.41 14.31
CA ASN A 260 8.47 -11.54 15.24
C ASN A 260 7.23 -12.43 15.04
N ALA A 261 6.35 -12.09 14.09
CA ALA A 261 5.14 -12.85 13.82
C ALA A 261 5.36 -13.90 12.71
N MET A 262 4.61 -15.01 12.81
CA MET A 262 4.44 -15.94 11.69
C MET A 262 3.64 -15.28 10.56
N VAL A 263 3.81 -15.76 9.33
CA VAL A 263 3.01 -15.32 8.18
C VAL A 263 1.51 -15.45 8.50
N GLY A 264 0.73 -14.42 8.17
CA GLY A 264 -0.69 -14.36 8.51
C GLY A 264 -0.99 -13.90 9.94
N LYS A 265 0.02 -13.65 10.79
CA LYS A 265 -0.11 -13.07 12.15
C LYS A 265 0.52 -11.67 12.23
N GLY A 266 0.32 -10.99 13.36
CA GLY A 266 0.76 -9.60 13.56
C GLY A 266 -0.35 -8.57 13.33
N ARG A 267 -0.10 -7.33 13.81
CA ARG A 267 -1.08 -6.24 13.80
C ARG A 267 -1.08 -5.45 12.50
N PHE A 268 0.08 -5.34 11.85
CA PHE A 268 0.19 -4.62 10.59
C PHE A 268 -0.37 -5.44 9.43
N VAL A 269 -1.14 -4.79 8.56
CA VAL A 269 -1.77 -5.39 7.38
C VAL A 269 -1.35 -4.63 6.13
N ALA A 270 -0.81 -5.33 5.13
CA ALA A 270 -0.46 -4.75 3.83
C ALA A 270 -1.20 -5.47 2.72
N ALA A 271 -1.89 -4.72 1.88
CA ALA A 271 -2.54 -5.25 0.69
C ALA A 271 -1.90 -4.68 -0.58
N PHE A 272 -1.75 -5.51 -1.61
CA PHE A 272 -1.48 -5.10 -2.97
C PHE A 272 -2.72 -5.38 -3.82
N ALA A 273 -3.47 -4.31 -4.09
CA ALA A 273 -4.76 -4.33 -4.74
C ALA A 273 -4.65 -4.17 -6.26
N SER A 274 -5.60 -4.78 -6.96
CA SER A 274 -5.75 -4.70 -8.41
C SER A 274 -6.20 -3.30 -8.85
N THR A 275 -5.75 -2.90 -10.04
CA THR A 275 -6.24 -1.72 -10.78
C THR A 275 -6.71 -2.16 -12.18
N ASN A 276 -6.37 -1.40 -13.21
CA ASN A 276 -6.54 -1.66 -14.64
C ASN A 276 -5.50 -2.66 -15.18
N LEU A 277 -5.48 -3.87 -14.65
CA LEU A 277 -4.49 -4.90 -15.02
C LEU A 277 -4.83 -5.70 -16.30
N GLY A 278 -5.93 -5.39 -17.01
CA GLY A 278 -6.52 -6.21 -18.08
C GLY A 278 -5.57 -6.68 -19.18
N ASP A 279 -4.68 -5.82 -19.67
CA ASP A 279 -3.65 -6.10 -20.69
C ASP A 279 -2.22 -6.08 -20.12
N VAL A 280 -2.08 -6.22 -18.81
CA VAL A 280 -0.80 -6.03 -18.11
C VAL A 280 -0.29 -7.35 -17.53
N SER A 281 0.85 -7.82 -18.03
CA SER A 281 1.45 -9.12 -17.69
C SER A 281 2.72 -8.97 -16.83
N PRO A 282 2.96 -9.85 -15.84
CA PRO A 282 4.21 -9.90 -15.07
C PRO A 282 5.34 -10.62 -15.82
N ASN A 283 5.03 -11.26 -16.96
CA ASN A 283 5.95 -12.10 -17.70
C ASN A 283 6.82 -11.27 -18.66
N ILE A 284 7.72 -10.48 -18.07
CA ILE A 284 8.43 -9.38 -18.74
C ILE A 284 9.48 -9.79 -19.79
N ARG A 285 9.82 -11.09 -19.92
CA ARG A 285 10.71 -11.54 -21.02
C ARG A 285 10.02 -11.53 -22.37
N GLY A 286 8.73 -11.20 -22.40
CA GLY A 286 7.92 -11.10 -23.61
C GLY A 286 7.54 -12.45 -24.20
N PRO A 287 6.62 -12.44 -25.17
CA PRO A 287 6.12 -13.65 -25.82
C PRO A 287 7.17 -14.27 -26.73
N LYS A 288 7.49 -15.54 -26.50
CA LYS A 288 8.42 -16.33 -27.30
C LYS A 288 7.82 -17.69 -27.67
N CYS A 289 8.32 -18.21 -28.77
CA CYS A 289 7.97 -19.51 -29.30
C CYS A 289 8.70 -20.61 -28.53
N GLU A 290 7.94 -21.63 -28.10
CA GLU A 290 8.37 -22.62 -27.11
C GLU A 290 9.63 -23.41 -27.45
N PHE A 291 9.82 -23.78 -28.72
CA PHE A 291 10.91 -24.65 -29.14
C PHE A 291 12.04 -23.88 -29.84
N SER A 292 11.68 -22.90 -30.65
CA SER A 292 12.59 -22.08 -31.46
C SER A 292 13.20 -20.91 -30.67
N GLY A 293 12.55 -20.47 -29.58
CA GLY A 293 12.96 -19.32 -28.79
C GLY A 293 12.84 -17.97 -29.52
N GLN A 294 12.27 -17.96 -30.73
CA GLN A 294 12.03 -16.76 -31.51
C GLN A 294 10.91 -15.93 -30.87
N ASN A 295 10.88 -14.63 -31.15
CA ASN A 295 9.74 -13.80 -30.77
C ASN A 295 8.51 -14.27 -31.54
N CYS A 296 7.35 -14.28 -30.87
CA CYS A 296 6.09 -14.57 -31.55
C CYS A 296 5.76 -13.49 -32.58
N SER A 297 4.89 -13.84 -33.53
CA SER A 297 4.28 -12.85 -34.43
C SER A 297 3.38 -11.87 -33.66
N ASP A 298 2.98 -10.77 -34.32
CA ASP A 298 2.01 -9.81 -33.77
C ASP A 298 0.63 -10.42 -33.48
N GLN A 299 0.35 -11.61 -34.02
CA GLN A 299 -0.86 -12.39 -33.78
C GLN A 299 -0.67 -13.46 -32.68
N TYR A 300 0.46 -13.44 -31.97
CA TYR A 300 0.86 -14.45 -30.98
C TYR A 300 0.93 -15.87 -31.55
N THR A 301 1.36 -15.98 -32.80
CA THR A 301 1.58 -17.27 -33.46
C THR A 301 3.07 -17.54 -33.68
N CYS A 302 3.40 -18.82 -33.78
CA CYS A 302 4.76 -19.31 -34.03
C CYS A 302 4.81 -20.05 -35.38
N PRO A 303 5.93 -19.97 -36.12
CA PRO A 303 6.05 -20.59 -37.43
C PRO A 303 6.13 -22.14 -37.37
N GLY A 304 6.57 -22.71 -36.24
CA GLY A 304 6.65 -24.15 -36.04
C GLY A 304 5.27 -24.82 -35.96
N LYS A 305 5.13 -26.04 -36.49
CA LYS A 305 3.89 -26.83 -36.34
C LYS A 305 3.65 -27.15 -34.86
N LYS A 306 2.51 -26.68 -34.32
CA LYS A 306 2.07 -26.88 -32.92
C LYS A 306 2.97 -26.23 -31.88
N GLU A 307 3.81 -25.27 -32.26
CA GLU A 307 4.60 -24.51 -31.31
C GLU A 307 3.72 -23.44 -30.65
N MET A 308 3.77 -23.37 -29.32
CA MET A 308 2.98 -22.40 -28.56
C MET A 308 3.76 -21.10 -28.38
N CYS A 309 3.05 -19.98 -28.48
CA CYS A 309 3.54 -18.68 -28.07
C CYS A 309 3.23 -18.47 -26.58
N PHE A 310 4.24 -18.20 -25.76
CA PHE A 310 4.02 -17.85 -24.36
C PHE A 310 5.03 -16.82 -23.86
N ALA A 311 4.63 -16.03 -22.85
CA ALA A 311 5.53 -15.10 -22.19
C ALA A 311 6.10 -15.71 -20.91
N SER A 312 7.38 -15.48 -20.63
CA SER A 312 8.04 -15.97 -19.42
C SER A 312 8.41 -14.84 -18.46
N GLY A 313 8.39 -15.17 -17.16
CA GLY A 313 8.84 -14.29 -16.10
C GLY A 313 10.36 -14.10 -16.07
N PRO A 314 10.87 -13.17 -15.24
CA PRO A 314 12.28 -12.81 -15.18
C PRO A 314 13.17 -13.83 -14.45
N GLY A 315 12.59 -14.79 -13.73
CA GLY A 315 13.31 -15.77 -12.92
C GLY A 315 13.78 -17.01 -13.67
N LYS A 316 14.44 -17.91 -12.95
CA LYS A 316 14.84 -19.24 -13.44
C LYS A 316 13.64 -20.16 -13.63
N ASP A 317 12.63 -20.00 -12.79
CA ASP A 317 11.35 -20.71 -12.84
C ASP A 317 10.20 -19.76 -12.45
N MET A 318 8.98 -20.31 -12.29
CA MET A 318 7.80 -19.53 -11.92
C MET A 318 7.84 -19.01 -10.48
N PHE A 319 8.48 -19.72 -9.54
CA PHE A 319 8.58 -19.32 -8.15
C PHE A 319 9.55 -18.15 -8.01
N ASP A 320 10.70 -18.25 -8.66
CA ASP A 320 11.69 -17.18 -8.76
C ASP A 320 11.11 -15.97 -9.50
N SER A 321 10.35 -16.18 -10.58
CA SER A 321 9.65 -15.10 -11.28
C SER A 321 8.62 -14.40 -10.39
N THR A 322 7.83 -15.17 -9.63
CA THR A 322 6.88 -14.65 -8.65
C THR A 322 7.59 -13.82 -7.59
N SER A 323 8.73 -14.32 -7.09
CA SER A 323 9.56 -13.63 -6.11
C SER A 323 10.12 -12.30 -6.65
N ILE A 324 10.74 -12.31 -7.84
CA ILE A 324 11.34 -11.10 -8.42
C ILE A 324 10.29 -10.01 -8.66
N ILE A 325 9.12 -10.37 -9.22
CA ILE A 325 8.05 -9.40 -9.47
C ILE A 325 7.50 -8.87 -8.14
N ALA A 326 7.30 -9.74 -7.15
CA ALA A 326 6.87 -9.34 -5.80
C ALA A 326 7.85 -8.37 -5.14
N HIS A 327 9.16 -8.63 -5.20
CA HIS A 327 10.17 -7.75 -4.63
C HIS A 327 10.19 -6.39 -5.32
N ARG A 328 10.05 -6.32 -6.65
CA ARG A 328 10.03 -5.04 -7.38
C ARG A 328 8.87 -4.13 -6.96
N ILE A 329 7.67 -4.69 -6.79
CA ILE A 329 6.52 -3.89 -6.32
C ILE A 329 6.61 -3.59 -4.82
N TYR A 330 7.16 -4.52 -4.03
CA TYR A 330 7.35 -4.34 -2.59
C TYR A 330 8.40 -3.27 -2.27
N GLU A 331 9.57 -3.29 -2.91
CA GLU A 331 10.66 -2.35 -2.69
C GLU A 331 10.24 -0.90 -2.99
N GLU A 332 9.47 -0.67 -4.05
CA GLU A 332 8.93 0.68 -4.34
C GLU A 332 7.86 1.10 -3.32
N SER A 333 7.13 0.15 -2.76
CA SER A 333 6.12 0.41 -1.72
C SER A 333 6.72 0.69 -0.34
N MET A 334 8.02 0.44 -0.15
CA MET A 334 8.66 0.68 1.12
C MET A 334 8.65 2.16 1.46
N PRO A 335 8.25 2.54 2.69
CA PRO A 335 8.24 3.94 3.07
C PRO A 335 9.65 4.51 2.92
N TYR A 336 9.73 5.65 2.22
CA TYR A 336 10.92 6.50 2.20
C TYR A 336 11.45 6.62 3.62
N SER A 337 12.62 6.03 3.88
CA SER A 337 13.23 6.02 5.20
C SER A 337 14.12 7.26 5.31
N PRO A 338 13.73 8.31 6.07
CA PRO A 338 14.52 9.52 6.18
C PRO A 338 15.93 9.23 6.72
N ASP A 339 16.06 8.15 7.49
CA ASP A 339 17.30 7.67 8.09
C ASP A 339 18.31 7.12 7.09
N ILE A 340 17.90 6.80 5.85
CA ILE A 340 18.80 6.32 4.78
C ILE A 340 18.89 7.30 3.61
N ALA A 341 18.16 8.42 3.65
CA ALA A 341 18.28 9.47 2.65
C ALA A 341 19.28 10.55 3.11
N PRO A 342 20.43 10.74 2.42
CA PRO A 342 21.44 11.74 2.80
C PRO A 342 20.89 13.16 2.86
N SER A 343 19.89 13.46 2.03
CA SER A 343 19.15 14.72 2.10
C SER A 343 18.54 14.92 3.49
N ASN A 344 17.98 13.88 4.11
CA ASN A 344 17.21 14.00 5.34
C ASN A 344 18.09 13.84 6.57
N PHE A 345 18.88 12.75 6.67
CA PHE A 345 19.67 12.50 7.87
C PHE A 345 20.92 13.39 7.99
N HIS A 346 21.38 14.00 6.90
CA HIS A 346 22.62 14.79 6.87
C HIS A 346 22.39 16.25 6.49
N LEU A 347 21.85 16.52 5.29
CA LEU A 347 21.70 17.89 4.78
C LEU A 347 20.63 18.67 5.56
N PHE A 348 19.38 18.21 5.54
CA PHE A 348 18.26 18.86 6.22
C PHE A 348 18.39 18.80 7.73
N ARG A 349 18.94 17.72 8.29
CA ARG A 349 19.28 17.66 9.71
C ARG A 349 20.26 18.77 10.12
N SER A 350 21.34 18.96 9.35
CA SER A 350 22.31 20.01 9.63
C SER A 350 21.73 21.41 9.40
N MET A 351 20.84 21.56 8.40
CA MET A 351 20.17 22.81 8.09
C MET A 351 19.18 23.21 9.17
N ALA A 352 18.43 22.25 9.73
CA ALA A 352 17.49 22.47 10.82
C ALA A 352 18.17 23.09 12.07
N HIS A 353 19.40 22.66 12.39
CA HIS A 353 20.19 23.30 13.44
C HIS A 353 20.53 24.77 13.14
N GLY A 354 20.80 25.11 11.87
CA GLY A 354 21.03 26.49 11.46
C GLY A 354 19.76 27.36 11.43
N LEU A 355 18.61 26.73 11.24
CA LEU A 355 17.30 27.37 11.17
C LEU A 355 16.66 27.61 12.55
N ALA A 356 17.05 26.86 13.58
CA ALA A 356 16.39 26.85 14.89
C ALA A 356 16.19 28.24 15.53
N ASP A 357 17.11 29.18 15.29
CA ASP A 357 17.09 30.54 15.85
C ASP A 357 16.83 31.64 14.81
N ARG A 358 16.34 31.28 13.62
CA ARG A 358 16.13 32.23 12.51
C ARG A 358 14.64 32.51 12.28
N ARG A 359 14.33 33.77 12.00
CA ARG A 359 13.01 34.22 11.51
C ARG A 359 13.22 34.94 10.20
N PHE A 360 12.32 34.69 9.25
CA PHE A 360 12.32 35.33 7.94
C PHE A 360 11.02 36.12 7.77
N HIS A 361 11.12 37.30 7.18
CA HIS A 361 9.99 38.19 6.93
C HIS A 361 9.52 38.16 5.48
N SER A 362 10.26 37.50 4.58
CA SER A 362 9.84 37.23 3.20
C SER A 362 10.42 35.91 2.65
N TYR A 363 9.87 35.46 1.52
CA TYR A 363 10.37 34.28 0.82
C TYR A 363 11.80 34.47 0.31
N GLU A 364 12.10 35.66 -0.22
CA GLU A 364 13.41 36.00 -0.76
C GLU A 364 14.50 35.97 0.32
N GLU A 365 14.15 36.34 1.55
CA GLU A 365 15.07 36.27 2.70
C GLU A 365 15.38 34.82 3.08
N ALA A 366 14.35 33.95 3.13
CA ALA A 366 14.52 32.52 3.38
C ALA A 366 15.35 31.85 2.27
N GLN A 367 15.07 32.17 1.00
CA GLN A 367 15.79 31.63 -0.14
C GLN A 367 17.28 32.04 -0.10
N LYS A 368 17.58 33.33 0.08
CA LYS A 368 18.98 33.81 0.20
C LYS A 368 19.72 33.15 1.34
N TRP A 369 19.05 32.90 2.46
CA TRP A 369 19.65 32.20 3.59
C TRP A 369 19.98 30.75 3.25
N ILE A 370 19.05 30.03 2.62
CA ILE A 370 19.26 28.63 2.19
C ILE A 370 20.44 28.56 1.21
N ASP A 371 20.46 29.41 0.20
CA ASP A 371 21.51 29.46 -0.82
C ASP A 371 22.88 29.73 -0.17
N SER A 372 22.94 30.72 0.73
CA SER A 372 24.16 31.07 1.47
C SER A 372 24.61 29.94 2.41
N TRP A 373 23.67 29.28 3.09
CA TRP A 373 23.98 28.18 3.99
C TRP A 373 24.54 26.97 3.23
N ILE A 374 23.96 26.62 2.08
CA ILE A 374 24.47 25.54 1.22
C ILE A 374 25.85 25.92 0.68
N ALA A 375 26.03 27.14 0.18
CA ALA A 375 27.31 27.64 -0.30
C ALA A 375 28.40 27.69 0.78
N SER A 376 28.03 27.81 2.06
CA SER A 376 28.96 27.78 3.19
C SER A 376 29.52 26.39 3.50
N LYS A 377 28.97 25.31 2.92
CA LYS A 377 29.43 23.94 3.17
C LYS A 377 30.52 23.53 2.19
N ASP A 378 31.60 22.99 2.73
CA ASP A 378 32.68 22.43 1.94
C ASP A 378 32.25 21.12 1.23
N MET A 379 32.98 20.72 0.18
CA MET A 379 32.71 19.45 -0.52
C MET A 379 32.80 18.21 0.39
N SER A 380 33.62 18.27 1.45
CA SER A 380 33.77 17.16 2.39
C SER A 380 32.49 16.95 3.22
N PHE A 381 31.70 18.00 3.48
CA PHE A 381 30.39 17.90 4.12
C PHE A 381 29.45 17.02 3.30
N PHE A 382 29.31 17.27 1.99
CA PHE A 382 28.45 16.46 1.13
C PHE A 382 28.98 15.03 0.97
N ARG A 383 30.29 14.87 0.80
CA ARG A 383 30.93 13.54 0.75
C ARG A 383 30.68 12.73 2.03
N ARG A 384 30.80 13.34 3.21
CA ARG A 384 30.51 12.68 4.49
C ARG A 384 29.08 12.14 4.55
N GLY A 385 28.09 12.89 4.06
CA GLY A 385 26.70 12.41 3.99
C GLY A 385 26.54 11.13 3.17
N ILE A 386 27.31 10.99 2.10
CA ILE A 386 27.32 9.77 1.25
C ILE A 386 28.14 8.65 1.89
N HIS A 387 29.30 8.95 2.47
CA HIS A 387 30.20 7.94 3.05
C HIS A 387 29.63 7.23 4.29
N VAL A 388 28.64 7.81 4.96
CA VAL A 388 27.98 7.19 6.12
C VAL A 388 26.82 6.26 5.71
N LEU A 389 26.47 6.21 4.40
CA LEU A 389 25.41 5.33 3.91
C LEU A 389 25.68 3.83 4.18
N PRO A 390 26.87 3.27 3.92
CA PRO A 390 27.14 1.86 4.18
C PRO A 390 26.92 1.47 5.63
N GLU A 391 27.40 2.28 6.59
CA GLU A 391 27.17 2.04 8.02
C GLU A 391 25.70 2.14 8.41
N ARG A 392 24.94 3.04 7.77
CA ARG A 392 23.50 3.18 7.99
C ARG A 392 22.73 1.99 7.40
N TRP A 393 23.10 1.53 6.21
CA TRP A 393 22.53 0.31 5.62
C TRP A 393 22.84 -0.92 6.47
N GLU A 394 24.07 -1.05 6.96
CA GLU A 394 24.46 -2.13 7.88
C GLU A 394 23.64 -2.07 9.17
N LYS A 395 23.39 -0.88 9.71
CA LYS A 395 22.47 -0.72 10.86
C LYS A 395 21.04 -1.15 10.52
N VAL A 396 20.54 -0.88 9.31
CA VAL A 396 19.19 -1.31 8.87
C VAL A 396 19.10 -2.80 8.76
N VAL A 397 20.14 -3.43 8.23
CA VAL A 397 20.26 -4.89 8.17
C VAL A 397 20.32 -5.47 9.59
N ASN A 398 21.14 -4.89 10.47
CA ASN A 398 21.30 -5.35 11.85
C ASN A 398 20.10 -5.06 12.76
N SER A 399 19.21 -4.14 12.36
CA SER A 399 17.97 -3.82 13.08
C SER A 399 16.73 -4.47 12.49
N ASP A 400 16.89 -5.38 11.53
CA ASP A 400 15.80 -6.02 10.78
C ASP A 400 14.81 -5.00 10.19
N GLY A 401 15.31 -3.86 9.70
CA GLY A 401 14.49 -2.81 9.09
C GLY A 401 13.85 -1.82 10.06
N GLN A 402 14.18 -1.85 11.37
CA GLN A 402 13.66 -0.84 12.32
C GLN A 402 14.30 0.54 12.09
N TYR A 403 13.48 1.59 12.19
CA TYR A 403 13.95 2.98 12.30
C TYR A 403 14.84 3.15 13.54
N PHE A 404 15.96 3.86 13.38
CA PHE A 404 16.84 4.16 14.52
C PHE A 404 16.32 5.38 15.24
N LYS A 405 16.14 5.31 16.57
CA LYS A 405 15.78 6.47 17.38
C LYS A 405 16.76 7.62 17.12
N SER A 406 16.27 8.67 16.46
CA SER A 406 16.85 10.01 16.54
C SER A 406 16.04 10.76 17.61
N ASN A 407 16.65 11.04 18.77
CA ASN A 407 16.04 11.86 19.81
C ASN A 407 15.99 13.34 19.35
N VAL A 408 15.15 13.70 18.37
CA VAL A 408 14.91 15.11 18.02
C VAL A 408 13.53 15.30 17.37
N CYS A 409 12.75 16.24 17.90
CA CYS A 409 11.53 16.77 17.25
C CYS A 409 11.89 17.48 15.94
N PHE A 410 11.23 17.13 14.84
CA PHE A 410 11.20 17.95 13.63
C PHE A 410 10.17 19.07 13.79
N PRO A 411 10.56 20.36 13.75
CA PRO A 411 9.61 21.39 13.33
C PRO A 411 9.40 21.23 11.81
N TYR A 412 8.16 20.94 11.42
CA TYR A 412 7.69 20.92 10.03
C TYR A 412 7.92 22.27 9.36
N ILE A 413 9.06 22.47 8.70
CA ILE A 413 9.22 23.49 7.66
C ILE A 413 10.17 22.88 6.62
N LEU A 414 9.76 22.93 5.34
CA LEU A 414 10.46 22.41 4.15
C LEU A 414 10.11 20.97 3.76
N ASN A 415 8.83 20.72 3.50
CA ASN A 415 8.46 19.97 2.31
C ASN A 415 7.56 20.89 1.46
N THR A 416 8.12 21.46 0.40
CA THR A 416 7.37 22.23 -0.60
C THR A 416 6.48 21.29 -1.41
N SER A 417 5.31 20.98 -0.85
CA SER A 417 4.07 20.86 -1.61
C SER A 417 3.18 22.00 -1.14
N PHE A 418 2.83 22.88 -2.07
CA PHE A 418 2.03 24.07 -1.82
C PHE A 418 0.71 23.68 -1.12
N TYR A 419 0.58 24.04 0.16
CA TYR A 419 -0.72 24.07 0.82
C TYR A 419 -1.50 25.28 0.28
N PHE A 420 -2.47 25.04 -0.59
CA PHE A 420 -3.61 25.96 -0.71
C PHE A 420 -4.60 25.63 0.41
N VAL A 421 -4.43 26.27 1.56
CA VAL A 421 -5.52 26.43 2.53
C VAL A 421 -5.85 27.93 2.61
N LYS A 422 -7.10 28.22 2.29
CA LYS A 422 -7.69 29.55 2.24
C LYS A 422 -7.68 30.16 3.66
N LYS A 423 -6.79 31.13 3.88
CA LYS A 423 -6.93 32.30 4.76
C LYS A 423 -7.52 32.06 6.17
N GLN A 424 -6.65 31.99 7.18
CA GLN A 424 -6.88 32.73 8.42
C GLN A 424 -5.55 33.01 9.14
N ARG A 425 -5.30 34.31 9.38
CA ARG A 425 -4.25 34.84 10.24
C ARG A 425 -4.58 34.45 11.69
N GLU A 426 -3.60 33.99 12.46
CA GLU A 426 -3.23 34.58 13.75
C GLU A 426 -2.00 33.90 14.36
N LEU A 427 -1.13 34.73 14.95
CA LEU A 427 0.11 34.41 15.64
C LEU A 427 -0.18 33.82 17.02
N ILE A 428 0.51 32.74 17.43
CA ILE A 428 0.62 32.39 18.85
C ILE A 428 2.09 32.09 19.19
N GLN A 429 2.67 32.97 20.02
CA GLN A 429 3.92 32.78 20.75
C GLN A 429 3.64 31.99 22.05
N GLY A 430 4.50 31.04 22.41
CA GLY A 430 4.49 30.34 23.70
C GLY A 430 5.85 29.70 24.02
N PRO A 431 6.26 29.56 25.30
CA PRO A 431 7.67 29.45 25.68
C PRO A 431 8.21 28.01 25.66
N ASN A 432 9.45 27.86 25.18
CA ASN A 432 10.26 26.64 25.31
C ASN A 432 10.75 26.47 26.76
N LYS A 433 10.32 25.41 27.45
CA LYS A 433 11.05 24.86 28.60
C LYS A 433 11.16 23.34 28.46
N CYS A 434 12.33 22.88 28.03
CA CYS A 434 12.78 21.50 28.20
C CYS A 434 13.29 21.32 29.64
N GLN A 435 12.70 20.40 30.40
CA GLN A 435 13.32 19.88 31.63
C GLN A 435 14.09 18.60 31.27
N ASN A 436 15.38 18.61 31.59
CA ASN A 436 16.23 17.41 31.58
C ASN A 436 15.81 16.49 32.73
N LEU A 437 15.51 15.24 32.44
CA LEU A 437 15.56 14.16 33.42
C LEU A 437 16.73 13.26 33.03
N GLN A 438 17.63 13.07 34.00
CA GLN A 438 18.85 12.26 33.93
C GLN A 438 18.57 10.79 33.61
#